data_AF-A0A8B8DEW9-F1
#
_entry.id   AF-A0A8B8DEW9-F1
#
_cell.length_a   1.000
_cell.length_b   1.000
_cell.length_c   1.000
_cell.angle_alpha   90.00
_cell.angle_beta   90.00
_cell.angle_gamma   90.00
#
_symmetry.space_group_name_H-M   'P 1'
#
loop_
_entity.id
_entity.type
_entity.pdbx_description
1 polymer ?
#
loop_
_entity_poly.entity_id
_entity_poly.type
_entity_poly.pdbx_seq_one_letter_code
_entity_poly.pdbx_strand_id
1 'polypeptide(L)'
;MKCFILYVAIVCITWLGVESHLLLHEVLRRSQDSGGVLAVMMQYADSDKDRLLSGEEIENFYRYFINLAPGEALMTARQFIRDGDLNNDARLNETELRNALKKYSYTHGR
;
A
#
# COMPACT_ATOMS: atom_id res chain seq x y z
N MET A 1 28.29 11.15 30.86
CA MET A 1 26.86 11.48 30.61
C MET A 1 26.59 11.88 29.15
N LYS A 2 27.10 11.13 28.16
CA LYS A 2 26.85 11.39 26.72
C LYS A 2 26.25 10.17 26.00
N CYS A 3 26.51 8.96 26.52
CA CYS A 3 25.97 7.71 25.98
C CYS A 3 24.47 7.49 26.30
N PHE A 4 23.95 8.11 27.35
CA PHE A 4 22.54 7.94 27.76
C PHE A 4 21.56 8.62 26.80
N ILE A 5 21.95 9.76 26.22
CA ILE A 5 21.12 10.53 25.28
C ILE A 5 20.99 9.80 23.94
N LEU A 6 22.08 9.15 23.49
CA LEU A 6 22.07 8.31 22.29
C LEU A 6 21.16 7.09 22.47
N TYR A 7 21.17 6.47 23.65
CA TYR A 7 20.33 5.30 23.92
C TYR A 7 18.83 5.66 23.94
N VAL A 8 18.48 6.80 24.54
CA VAL A 8 17.10 7.32 24.54
C VAL A 8 16.65 7.70 23.11
N ALA A 9 17.53 8.30 22.30
CA ALA A 9 17.21 8.64 20.91
C ALA A 9 16.98 7.39 20.04
N ILE A 10 17.80 6.35 20.19
CA ILE A 10 17.64 5.10 19.44
C ILE A 10 16.35 4.37 19.86
N VAL A 11 16.07 4.30 21.16
CA VAL A 11 14.82 3.70 21.68
C VAL A 11 13.58 4.46 21.20
N CYS A 12 13.62 5.80 21.15
CA CYS A 12 12.53 6.60 20.59
C CYS A 12 12.34 6.38 19.09
N ILE A 13 13.40 6.24 18.30
CA ILE A 13 13.29 5.94 16.85
C ILE A 13 12.75 4.53 16.62
N THR A 14 13.14 3.54 17.43
CA THR A 14 12.59 2.18 17.32
C THR A 14 11.16 2.07 17.83
N TRP A 15 10.76 2.86 18.83
CA TRP A 15 9.39 2.87 19.36
C TRP A 15 8.43 3.61 18.42
N LEU A 16 8.86 4.73 17.83
CA LEU A 16 8.12 5.43 16.78
C LEU A 16 8.10 4.64 15.47
N GLY A 17 9.12 3.83 15.18
CA GLY A 17 9.16 2.98 13.98
C GLY A 17 8.11 1.87 13.97
N VAL A 18 7.73 1.35 15.14
CA VAL A 18 6.69 0.31 15.26
C VAL A 18 5.27 0.89 15.11
N GLU A 19 5.04 2.13 15.55
CA GLU A 19 3.75 2.82 15.32
C GLU A 19 3.63 3.47 13.93
N SER A 20 4.74 3.69 13.24
CA SER A 20 4.76 4.30 11.89
C SER A 20 4.05 3.43 10.85
N HIS A 21 4.09 2.10 10.97
CA HIS A 21 3.38 1.21 10.05
C HIS A 21 1.85 1.31 10.20
N LEU A 22 1.37 1.46 11.44
CA LEU A 22 -0.06 1.70 11.72
C LEU A 22 -0.51 3.08 11.24
N LEU A 23 0.36 4.09 11.37
CA LEU A 23 0.08 5.45 10.89
C LEU A 23 0.11 5.54 9.37
N LEU A 24 1.04 4.86 8.68
CA LEU A 24 1.07 4.79 7.21
C LEU A 24 -0.18 4.13 6.66
N HIS A 25 -0.66 3.07 7.29
CA HIS A 25 -1.92 2.41 6.91
C HIS A 25 -3.13 3.35 7.05
N GLU A 26 -3.30 4.03 8.18
CA GLU A 26 -4.40 4.98 8.38
C GLU A 26 -4.26 6.24 7.50
N VAL A 27 -3.02 6.66 7.20
CA VAL A 27 -2.73 7.77 6.28
C VAL A 27 -3.03 7.38 4.85
N LEU A 28 -2.67 6.19 4.37
CA LEU A 28 -3.02 5.72 3.03
C LEU A 28 -4.53 5.52 2.89
N ARG A 29 -5.18 5.04 3.95
CA ARG A 29 -6.64 4.88 4.02
C ARG A 29 -7.37 6.24 4.01
N ARG A 30 -6.82 7.27 4.66
CA ARG A 30 -7.37 8.64 4.71
C ARG A 30 -6.87 9.56 3.60
N SER A 31 -5.81 9.18 2.90
CA SER A 31 -5.20 9.99 1.86
C SER A 31 -6.09 9.96 0.63
N GLN A 32 -6.76 11.08 0.37
CA GLN A 32 -7.40 11.33 -0.92
C GLN A 32 -6.39 11.54 -2.04
N ASP A 33 -5.09 11.66 -1.72
CA ASP A 33 -4.03 11.78 -2.71
C ASP A 33 -3.65 10.41 -3.27
N SER A 34 -4.32 10.06 -4.36
CA SER A 34 -3.99 8.90 -5.20
C SER A 34 -2.52 8.88 -5.69
N GLY A 35 -1.79 10.00 -5.68
CA GLY A 35 -0.36 10.05 -6.00
C GLY A 35 0.51 9.39 -4.93
N GLY A 36 0.25 9.66 -3.64
CA GLY A 36 0.98 9.06 -2.53
C GLY A 36 0.75 7.55 -2.42
N VAL A 37 -0.50 7.11 -2.60
CA VAL A 37 -0.84 5.67 -2.56
C VAL A 37 -0.19 4.91 -3.71
N LEU A 38 -0.16 5.50 -4.90
CA LEU A 38 0.52 4.92 -6.07
C LEU A 38 2.00 4.71 -5.79
N ALA A 39 2.68 5.71 -5.24
CA ALA A 39 4.11 5.60 -4.93
C ALA A 39 4.39 4.48 -3.93
N VAL A 40 3.55 4.32 -2.89
CA VAL A 40 3.69 3.25 -1.92
C VAL A 40 3.43 1.88 -2.56
N MET A 41 2.36 1.72 -3.34
CA MET A 41 2.09 0.43 -3.99
C MET A 41 3.23 0.04 -4.94
N MET A 42 3.73 0.96 -5.76
CA MET A 42 4.88 0.68 -6.64
C MET A 42 6.17 0.41 -5.85
N GLN A 43 6.36 1.01 -4.68
CA GLN A 43 7.56 0.78 -3.89
C GLN A 43 7.55 -0.57 -3.17
N TYR A 44 6.40 -0.95 -2.60
CA TYR A 44 6.29 -2.06 -1.64
C TYR A 44 5.54 -3.28 -2.17
N ALA A 45 4.66 -3.14 -3.17
CA ALA A 45 3.92 -4.26 -3.76
C ALA A 45 4.69 -4.90 -4.93
N ASP A 46 5.34 -4.09 -5.77
CA ASP A 46 6.16 -4.54 -6.91
C ASP A 46 7.39 -5.30 -6.39
N SER A 47 7.28 -6.61 -6.26
CA SER A 47 8.28 -7.46 -5.62
C SER A 47 9.36 -7.87 -6.61
N ASP A 48 9.01 -8.09 -7.87
CA ASP A 48 9.94 -8.50 -8.91
C ASP A 48 10.60 -7.32 -9.66
N LYS A 49 10.14 -6.09 -9.38
CA LYS A 49 10.65 -4.83 -9.92
C LYS A 49 10.44 -4.68 -11.43
N ASP A 50 9.37 -5.28 -11.95
CA ASP A 50 9.00 -5.19 -13.37
C ASP A 50 8.16 -3.94 -13.71
N ARG A 51 7.79 -3.13 -12.69
CA ARG A 51 6.91 -1.95 -12.79
C ARG A 51 5.47 -2.26 -13.20
N LEU A 52 5.05 -3.50 -13.04
CA LEU A 52 3.68 -3.95 -13.12
C LEU A 52 3.29 -4.49 -11.74
N LEU A 53 2.01 -4.47 -11.43
CA LEU A 53 1.49 -5.09 -10.22
C LEU A 53 0.59 -6.25 -10.60
N SER A 54 1.03 -7.47 -10.32
CA SER A 54 0.22 -8.66 -10.45
C SER A 54 -0.86 -8.74 -9.36
N GLY A 55 -1.90 -9.56 -9.60
CA GLY A 55 -2.92 -9.81 -8.59
C GLY A 55 -2.36 -10.38 -7.27
N GLU A 56 -1.30 -11.19 -7.33
CA GLU A 56 -0.63 -11.74 -6.14
C GLU A 56 0.13 -10.66 -5.36
N GLU A 57 0.83 -9.76 -6.05
CA GLU A 57 1.53 -8.65 -5.40
C GLU A 57 0.58 -7.68 -4.73
N ILE A 58 -0.55 -7.39 -5.37
CA ILE A 58 -1.61 -6.56 -4.82
C ILE A 58 -2.26 -7.27 -3.61
N GLU A 59 -2.53 -8.57 -3.70
CA GLU A 59 -3.02 -9.35 -2.55
C GLU A 59 -2.04 -9.30 -1.39
N ASN A 60 -0.75 -9.53 -1.65
CA ASN A 60 0.29 -9.50 -0.63
C ASN A 60 0.43 -8.11 -0.01
N PHE A 61 0.30 -7.04 -0.80
CA PHE A 61 0.24 -5.69 -0.29
C PHE A 61 -0.96 -5.51 0.67
N TYR A 62 -2.16 -5.93 0.26
CA TYR A 62 -3.32 -5.84 1.14
C TYR A 62 -3.20 -6.72 2.40
N ARG A 63 -2.61 -7.91 2.27
CA ARG A 63 -2.46 -8.86 3.36
C ARG A 63 -1.40 -8.45 4.38
N TYR A 64 -0.25 -7.96 3.92
CA TYR A 64 0.90 -7.72 4.79
C TYR A 64 1.15 -6.25 5.10
N PHE A 65 0.85 -5.36 4.15
CA PHE A 65 1.06 -3.92 4.33
C PHE A 65 -0.18 -3.24 4.93
N ILE A 66 -1.37 -3.58 4.42
CA ILE A 66 -2.67 -3.08 4.91
C ILE A 66 -3.23 -3.97 6.03
N ASN A 67 -2.67 -5.18 6.21
CA ASN A 67 -3.04 -6.13 7.25
C ASN A 67 -4.52 -6.60 7.20
N LEU A 68 -5.05 -6.80 5.98
CA LEU A 68 -6.36 -7.41 5.77
C LEU A 68 -6.33 -8.92 6.01
N ALA A 69 -7.47 -9.49 6.43
CA ALA A 69 -7.62 -10.93 6.55
C ALA A 69 -7.40 -11.61 5.18
N PRO A 70 -6.86 -12.85 5.10
CA PRO A 70 -6.49 -13.47 3.82
C PRO A 70 -7.61 -13.49 2.76
N GLY A 71 -8.84 -13.83 3.17
CA GLY A 71 -9.99 -13.84 2.26
C GLY A 71 -10.41 -12.44 1.79
N GLU A 72 -10.28 -11.43 2.65
CA GLU A 72 -10.58 -10.05 2.33
C GLU A 72 -9.52 -9.46 1.39
N ALA A 73 -8.23 -9.70 1.66
CA ALA A 73 -7.12 -9.29 0.81
C ALA A 73 -7.27 -9.84 -0.61
N LEU A 74 -7.57 -11.14 -0.75
CA LEU A 74 -7.79 -11.79 -2.04
C LEU A 74 -8.96 -11.17 -2.80
N MET A 75 -10.09 -10.92 -2.12
CA MET A 75 -11.28 -10.34 -2.75
C MET A 75 -11.04 -8.90 -3.18
N THR A 76 -10.37 -8.11 -2.33
CA THR A 76 -9.98 -6.73 -2.63
C THR A 76 -9.01 -6.67 -3.80
N ALA A 77 -7.96 -7.48 -3.82
CA ALA A 77 -7.00 -7.53 -4.93
C ALA A 77 -7.67 -7.90 -6.26
N ARG A 78 -8.55 -8.92 -6.24
CA ARG A 78 -9.32 -9.31 -7.42
C ARG A 78 -10.24 -8.20 -7.92
N GLN A 79 -10.92 -7.49 -7.01
CA GLN A 79 -11.76 -6.36 -7.39
C GLN A 79 -10.92 -5.22 -7.96
N PHE A 80 -9.77 -4.95 -7.35
CA PHE A 80 -8.86 -3.89 -7.75
C PHE A 80 -8.26 -4.13 -9.15
N ILE A 81 -7.85 -5.36 -9.47
CA ILE A 81 -7.47 -5.76 -10.84
C ILE A 81 -8.65 -5.57 -11.79
N ARG A 82 -9.83 -6.11 -11.47
CA ARG A 82 -11.02 -6.01 -12.35
C ARG A 82 -11.38 -4.56 -12.70
N ASP A 83 -11.21 -3.63 -11.77
CA ASP A 83 -11.57 -2.24 -11.97
C ASP A 83 -10.48 -1.41 -12.67
N GLY A 84 -9.24 -1.89 -12.62
CA GLY A 84 -8.04 -1.18 -13.05
C GLY A 84 -7.43 -1.66 -14.36
N ASP A 85 -7.53 -2.95 -14.66
CA ASP A 85 -6.92 -3.60 -15.82
C ASP A 85 -7.69 -3.23 -17.10
N LEU A 86 -7.08 -2.39 -17.95
CA LEU A 86 -7.72 -1.88 -19.16
C LEU A 86 -7.35 -2.68 -20.40
N ASN A 87 -6.22 -3.39 -20.35
CA ASN A 87 -5.69 -4.16 -21.48
C ASN A 87 -5.93 -5.68 -21.34
N ASN A 88 -6.52 -6.13 -20.23
CA ASN A 88 -6.79 -7.53 -19.87
C ASN A 88 -5.52 -8.40 -19.77
N ASP A 89 -4.41 -7.85 -19.28
CA ASP A 89 -3.17 -8.60 -19.04
C ASP A 89 -3.06 -9.18 -17.62
N ALA A 90 -4.08 -8.97 -16.79
CA ALA A 90 -4.16 -9.37 -15.38
C ALA A 90 -3.10 -8.76 -14.47
N ARG A 91 -2.46 -7.67 -14.92
CA ARG A 91 -1.55 -6.84 -14.14
C ARG A 91 -1.98 -5.38 -14.25
N LEU A 92 -1.37 -4.52 -13.45
CA LEU A 92 -1.59 -3.07 -13.54
C LEU A 92 -0.27 -2.37 -13.79
N ASN A 93 -0.17 -1.64 -14.90
CA ASN A 93 0.88 -0.64 -15.05
C ASN A 93 0.56 0.63 -14.24
N GLU A 94 1.52 1.57 -14.18
CA GLU A 94 1.36 2.81 -13.42
C GLU A 94 0.09 3.60 -13.78
N THR A 95 -0.28 3.64 -15.06
CA THR A 95 -1.44 4.42 -15.54
C THR A 95 -2.75 3.76 -15.13
N GLU A 96 -2.84 2.44 -15.28
CA GLU A 96 -3.99 1.63 -14.83
C GLU A 96 -4.15 1.70 -13.32
N LEU A 97 -3.05 1.54 -12.57
CA LEU A 97 -3.01 1.67 -11.12
C LEU A 97 -3.52 3.05 -10.67
N ARG A 98 -3.07 4.13 -11.31
CA ARG A 98 -3.53 5.50 -11.01
C ARG A 98 -5.04 5.64 -11.23
N ASN A 99 -5.56 5.04 -12.29
CA ASN A 99 -6.99 5.10 -12.62
C ASN A 99 -7.82 4.25 -11.63
N ALA A 100 -7.33 3.06 -11.25
CA ALA A 100 -7.93 2.21 -10.24
C ALA A 100 -8.02 2.93 -8.89
N LEU A 101 -6.94 3.56 -8.44
CA LEU A 101 -6.88 4.32 -7.18
C LEU A 101 -7.84 5.50 -7.15
N LYS A 102 -8.00 6.22 -8.26
CA LYS A 102 -9.02 7.27 -8.39
C LYS A 102 -10.41 6.70 -8.14
N LYS A 103 -10.78 5.61 -8.85
CA LYS A 103 -12.08 4.94 -8.68
C LYS A 103 -12.29 4.44 -7.24
N TYR A 104 -11.25 3.91 -6.62
CA TYR A 104 -11.30 3.39 -5.26
C TYR A 104 -11.55 4.50 -4.23
N SER A 105 -10.87 5.65 -4.37
CA SER A 105 -11.08 6.84 -3.55
C SER A 105 -12.51 7.40 -3.71
N TYR A 106 -13.05 7.42 -4.93
CA TYR A 106 -14.43 7.85 -5.19
C TYR A 106 -15.50 6.95 -4.56
N THR A 107 -15.25 5.64 -4.46
CA THR A 107 -16.21 4.65 -3.97
C THR A 107 -16.22 4.53 -2.44
N HIS A 108 -15.09 4.77 -1.77
CA HIS A 108 -14.94 4.60 -0.32
C HIS A 108 -14.87 5.93 0.46
N GLY A 109 -14.92 7.08 -0.22
CA GLY A 109 -14.90 8.42 0.38
C GLY A 109 -16.28 9.04 0.67
N ARG A 110 -17.36 8.25 0.71
CA ARG A 110 -18.72 8.70 1.09
C ARG A 110 -19.16 8.11 2.42
#